data_AF-A0A258EJZ6-F1
#
_entry.id   AF-A0A258EJZ6-F1
#
_cell.length_a   1.000
_cell.length_b   1.000
_cell.length_c   1.000
_cell.angle_alpha   90.00
_cell.angle_beta   90.00
_cell.angle_gamma   90.00
#
_symmetry.space_group_name_H-M   'P 1'
#
loop_
_entity.id
_entity.type
_entity.pdbx_description
1 polymer ?
#
loop_
_entity_poly.entity_id
_entity_poly.type
_entity_poly.pdbx_seq_one_letter_code
_entity_poly.pdbx_strand_id
1 'polypeptide(L)'
;SIEHSKQAGLWEFMDDVDRLEVPQDLQDGLDKAPEASDFFHCINDSSKRFVLRWLKLAKTEKTRTARIQQLAELSGKGEKLKGS
;
A
#
# COMPACT_ATOMS: atom_id res chain seq x y z
N SER A 1 28.94 17.79 18.34
CA SER A 1 29.15 17.57 16.89
C SER A 1 27.77 17.40 16.30
N ILE A 2 27.34 18.26 15.36
CA ILE A 2 26.07 18.22 14.58
C ILE A 2 25.32 16.88 14.77
N GLU A 3 24.66 16.57 15.88
CA GLU A 3 23.60 17.23 16.65
C GLU A 3 22.30 17.17 15.84
N HIS A 4 21.85 15.92 15.68
CA HIS A 4 20.46 15.46 15.82
C HIS A 4 19.34 16.03 14.94
N SER A 5 19.60 16.76 13.86
CA SER A 5 18.49 17.49 13.18
C SER A 5 18.13 17.11 11.74
N LYS A 6 18.63 16.02 11.14
CA LYS A 6 18.24 15.71 9.73
C LYS A 6 17.97 14.25 9.34
N GLN A 7 18.09 13.29 10.25
CA GLN A 7 17.91 11.87 9.87
C GLN A 7 16.69 11.18 10.49
N ALA A 8 16.14 11.64 11.62
CA ALA A 8 15.05 10.93 12.28
C ALA A 8 13.72 10.94 11.48
N GLY A 9 13.36 12.05 10.82
CA GLY A 9 12.04 12.16 10.17
C GLY A 9 11.89 11.53 8.78
N LEU A 10 13.00 11.18 8.12
CA LEU A 10 12.98 10.61 6.76
C LEU A 10 13.07 9.09 6.75
N TRP A 11 13.57 8.48 7.82
CA TRP A 11 13.61 7.02 7.97
C TRP A 11 12.24 6.48 8.37
N GLU A 12 11.49 7.17 9.24
CA GLU A 12 10.16 6.72 9.67
C GLU A 12 9.08 6.78 8.57
N PHE A 13 9.30 7.54 7.49
CA PHE A 13 8.25 7.72 6.48
C PHE A 13 7.92 6.43 5.73
N MET A 14 8.80 5.43 5.62
CA MET A 14 8.48 4.17 4.93
C MET A 14 8.36 2.97 5.88
N ASP A 15 8.45 3.20 7.18
CA ASP A 15 8.50 2.13 8.19
C ASP A 15 7.23 1.26 8.20
N ASP A 16 6.05 1.85 8.01
CA ASP A 16 4.78 1.14 7.89
C ASP A 16 4.75 0.24 6.63
N VAL A 17 5.23 0.76 5.50
CA VAL A 17 5.41 0.00 4.25
C VAL A 17 6.41 -1.14 4.45
N ASP A 18 7.48 -0.90 5.21
CA ASP A 18 8.51 -1.89 5.49
C ASP A 18 8.02 -2.98 6.46
N ARG A 19 7.11 -2.65 7.39
CA ARG A 19 6.37 -3.60 8.22
C ARG A 19 5.17 -4.25 7.54
N LEU A 20 4.89 -3.90 6.29
CA LEU A 20 3.73 -4.37 5.51
C LEU A 20 2.39 -4.04 6.19
N GLU A 21 2.32 -2.90 6.88
CA GLU A 21 1.09 -2.43 7.50
C GLU A 21 0.08 -2.04 6.42
N VAL A 22 -1.08 -2.71 6.43
CA VAL A 22 -2.18 -2.42 5.51
C VAL A 22 -3.00 -1.26 6.12
N PRO A 23 -3.06 -0.08 5.47
CA PRO A 23 -3.83 1.03 5.99
C PRO A 23 -5.34 0.73 5.90
N GLN A 24 -6.11 1.25 6.85
CA GLN A 24 -7.54 0.94 6.99
C GLN A 24 -8.34 1.21 5.72
N ASP A 25 -8.07 2.31 5.02
CA ASP A 25 -8.79 2.67 3.81
C ASP A 25 -8.51 1.74 2.62
N LEU A 26 -7.32 1.13 2.58
CA LEU A 26 -7.03 0.06 1.64
C LEU A 26 -7.81 -1.21 2.01
N GLN A 27 -7.80 -1.59 3.29
CA GLN A 27 -8.56 -2.75 3.78
C GLN A 27 -10.06 -2.58 3.49
N ASP A 28 -10.65 -1.43 3.81
CA ASP A 28 -12.04 -1.09 3.50
C ASP A 28 -12.34 -1.13 1.99
N GLY A 29 -11.36 -0.80 1.16
CA GLY A 29 -11.46 -0.88 -0.29
C GLY A 29 -11.49 -2.31 -0.80
N LEU A 30 -10.62 -3.16 -0.24
CA LEU A 30 -10.54 -4.59 -0.57
C LEU A 30 -11.78 -5.34 -0.08
N ASP A 31 -12.28 -5.04 1.13
CA ASP A 31 -13.42 -5.75 1.74
C ASP A 31 -14.75 -5.52 1.03
N LYS A 32 -14.80 -4.59 0.05
CA LYS A 32 -15.95 -4.48 -0.87
C LYS A 32 -16.08 -5.69 -1.80
N ALA A 33 -15.02 -6.47 -1.96
CA ALA A 33 -14.94 -7.69 -2.75
C ALA A 33 -14.11 -8.72 -1.96
N PRO A 34 -14.72 -9.66 -1.23
CA PRO A 34 -14.01 -10.61 -0.38
C PRO A 34 -12.84 -11.32 -1.09
N GLU A 35 -13.03 -11.68 -2.35
CA GLU A 35 -12.00 -12.28 -3.21
C GLU A 35 -10.77 -11.39 -3.43
N ALA A 36 -10.96 -10.06 -3.44
CA ALA A 36 -9.88 -9.10 -3.56
C ALA A 36 -9.04 -9.05 -2.27
N SER A 37 -9.71 -9.07 -1.12
CA SER A 37 -9.08 -9.12 0.21
C SER A 37 -8.26 -10.39 0.35
N ASP A 38 -8.87 -11.55 0.09
CA ASP A 38 -8.19 -12.86 0.14
C ASP A 38 -6.97 -12.91 -0.79
N PHE A 39 -7.15 -12.46 -2.04
CA PHE A 39 -6.06 -12.47 -3.01
C PHE A 39 -4.91 -11.56 -2.57
N PHE A 40 -5.20 -10.32 -2.16
CA PHE A 40 -4.18 -9.37 -1.72
C PHE A 40 -3.38 -9.91 -0.53
N HIS A 41 -4.04 -10.56 0.43
CA HIS A 41 -3.37 -11.18 1.58
C HIS A 41 -2.55 -12.43 1.19
N CYS A 42 -2.86 -13.09 0.08
CA CYS A 42 -2.10 -14.22 -0.46
C CYS A 42 -0.86 -13.85 -1.30
N ILE A 43 -0.73 -12.59 -1.78
CA ILE A 43 0.44 -12.23 -2.61
C ILE A 43 1.72 -12.13 -1.75
N ASN A 44 2.88 -12.27 -2.40
CA ASN A 44 4.17 -12.18 -1.72
C ASN A 44 4.48 -10.77 -1.18
N ASP A 45 5.36 -10.72 -0.19
CA ASP A 45 5.74 -9.49 0.52
C ASP A 45 6.33 -8.41 -0.38
N SER A 46 7.11 -8.78 -1.41
CA SER A 46 7.68 -7.82 -2.36
C SER A 46 6.58 -7.07 -3.11
N SER A 47 5.57 -7.79 -3.59
CA SER A 47 4.42 -7.20 -4.28
C SER A 47 3.56 -6.36 -3.32
N LYS A 48 3.32 -6.83 -2.09
CA LYS A 48 2.62 -6.03 -1.06
C LYS A 48 3.35 -4.72 -0.77
N ARG A 49 4.66 -4.79 -0.54
CA ARG A 49 5.50 -3.62 -0.27
C ARG A 49 5.49 -2.61 -1.41
N PHE A 50 5.54 -3.11 -2.65
CA PHE A 50 5.42 -2.25 -3.83
C PHE A 50 4.09 -1.50 -3.85
N VAL A 51 2.97 -2.22 -3.62
CA VAL A 51 1.63 -1.63 -3.59
C VAL A 51 1.49 -0.62 -2.45
N LEU A 52 1.93 -0.96 -1.24
CA LEU A 52 1.86 -0.07 -0.07
C LEU A 52 2.69 1.20 -0.29
N ARG A 53 3.90 1.08 -0.86
CA ARG A 53 4.71 2.23 -1.26
C ARG A 53 4.00 3.08 -2.32
N TRP A 54 3.47 2.44 -3.37
CA TRP A 54 2.74 3.12 -4.43
C TRP A 54 1.53 3.86 -3.85
N LEU A 55 0.79 3.27 -2.93
CA LEU A 55 -0.34 3.91 -2.28
C LEU A 55 0.10 5.08 -1.38
N LYS A 56 1.15 4.89 -0.57
CA LYS A 56 1.71 5.92 0.33
C LYS A 56 2.23 7.15 -0.40
N LEU A 57 2.75 6.99 -1.61
CA LEU A 57 3.22 8.09 -2.46
C LEU A 57 2.09 8.90 -3.12
N ALA A 58 0.81 8.54 -2.93
CA ALA A 58 -0.31 9.33 -3.41
C ALA A 58 -0.42 10.64 -2.61
N LYS A 59 -0.20 11.79 -3.27
CA LYS A 59 -0.21 13.12 -2.63
C LYS A 59 -1.60 13.71 -2.39
N THR A 60 -2.64 13.14 -3.01
CA THR A 60 -4.01 13.63 -2.90
C THR A 60 -4.97 12.49 -2.61
N GLU A 61 -6.01 12.78 -1.84
CA GLU A 61 -7.11 11.84 -1.56
C GLU A 61 -7.71 11.28 -2.85
N LYS A 62 -7.92 12.14 -3.86
CA LYS A 62 -8.44 11.71 -5.17
C LYS A 62 -7.56 10.62 -5.82
N THR A 63 -6.24 10.83 -5.84
CA THR A 63 -5.30 9.84 -6.38
C THR A 63 -5.28 8.58 -5.53
N ARG A 64 -5.29 8.72 -4.20
CA ARG A 64 -5.27 7.59 -3.26
C ARG A 64 -6.48 6.69 -3.45
N THR A 65 -7.68 7.27 -3.47
CA THR A 65 -8.94 6.55 -3.71
C THR A 65 -8.94 5.84 -5.07
N ALA A 66 -8.47 6.51 -6.13
CA ALA A 66 -8.38 5.87 -7.45
C ALA A 66 -7.42 4.67 -7.47
N ARG A 67 -6.30 4.74 -6.75
CA ARG A 67 -5.35 3.63 -6.60
C ARG A 67 -5.95 2.46 -5.82
N ILE A 68 -6.68 2.74 -4.75
CA ILE A 68 -7.38 1.71 -3.96
C ILE A 68 -8.42 1.00 -4.83
N GLN A 69 -9.23 1.76 -5.58
CA GLN A 69 -10.22 1.20 -6.50
C GLN A 69 -9.56 0.29 -7.55
N GLN A 70 -8.48 0.77 -8.17
CA GLN A 70 -7.74 -0.01 -9.14
C GLN A 70 -7.18 -1.31 -8.53
N LEU A 71 -6.64 -1.25 -7.31
CA LEU A 71 -6.07 -2.41 -6.65
C LEU A 71 -7.16 -3.43 -6.27
N ALA A 72 -8.29 -2.98 -5.75
CA ALA A 72 -9.42 -3.84 -5.43
C ALA A 72 -9.95 -4.55 -6.68
N GLU A 73 -10.07 -3.82 -7.80
CA GLU A 73 -10.50 -4.39 -9.09
C GLU A 73 -9.51 -5.46 -9.61
N LEU A 74 -8.20 -5.19 -9.57
CA LEU A 74 -7.19 -6.16 -9.99
C LEU A 74 -7.16 -7.38 -9.08
N SER A 75 -7.17 -7.15 -7.76
CA SER A 75 -7.10 -8.23 -6.78
C SER A 75 -8.34 -9.12 -6.85
N GLY A 76 -9.52 -8.56 -7.09
CA GLY A 76 -10.75 -9.33 -7.32
C GLY A 76 -10.72 -10.18 -8.59
N LYS A 77 -9.85 -9.85 -9.55
CA LYS A 77 -9.57 -10.69 -10.73
C LYS A 77 -8.44 -11.69 -10.50
N GLY A 78 -7.83 -11.72 -9.31
CA GLY A 78 -6.64 -12.51 -9.03
C GLY A 78 -5.37 -11.98 -9.70
N GLU A 79 -5.32 -10.67 -10.01
CA GLU A 79 -4.20 -10.02 -10.66
C GLU A 79 -3.45 -9.09 -9.71
N LYS A 80 -2.12 -9.05 -9.86
CA LYS A 80 -1.27 -8.10 -9.15
C LYS A 80 -1.15 -6.79 -9.92
N LEU A 81 -0.75 -5.73 -9.22
CA LEU A 81 -0.34 -4.49 -9.86
C LEU A 81 0.87 -4.75 -10.78
N LYS A 82 0.80 -4.31 -12.03
CA LYS A 82 1.89 -4.55 -12.99
C LYS A 82 3.20 -3.92 -12.51
N GLY A 83 4.27 -4.71 -12.48
CA GLY A 83 5.59 -4.29 -12.00
C GLY A 83 5.82 -4.49 -10.49
N SER A 84 4.84 -5.04 -9.76
CA SER A 84 4.98 -5.46 -8.36
C SER A 84 5.50 -6.89 -8.20
#